data_AF-A0A938XD73-F1
#
_entry.id   AF-A0A938XD73-F1
#
_cell.length_a   1.000
_cell.length_b   1.000
_cell.length_c   1.000
_cell.angle_alpha   90.00
_cell.angle_beta   90.00
_cell.angle_gamma   90.00
#
_symmetry.space_group_name_H-M   'P 1'
#
loop_
_entity.id
_entity.type
_entity.pdbx_description
1 polymer ?
#
loop_
_entity_poly.entity_id
_entity_poly.type
_entity_poly.pdbx_seq_one_letter_code
_entity_poly.pdbx_strand_id
1 'polypeptide(L)' 'MMTADKSIFLWSKNDEWWDYDENGKVILTSKAPKEAVLSFKKYKEHMEKVK' A
#
# COMPACT_ATOMS: atom_id res chain seq x y z
N MET A 1 11.15 9.80 17.24
CA MET A 1 10.10 10.47 16.44
C MET A 1 10.01 9.72 15.11
N MET A 2 9.08 8.79 14.98
CA MET A 2 8.97 7.95 13.78
C MET A 2 8.43 8.78 12.61
N THR A 3 9.32 9.45 11.87
CA THR A 3 9.02 9.96 10.53
C THR A 3 9.00 8.79 9.56
N ALA A 4 8.12 7.81 9.80
CA ALA A 4 7.86 6.75 8.85
C ALA A 4 7.07 7.38 7.70
N ASP A 5 7.83 7.91 6.74
CA ASP A 5 7.51 7.90 5.31
C ASP A 5 6.00 7.94 5.05
N LYS A 6 5.37 9.12 5.20
CA LYS A 6 3.94 9.30 4.87
C LYS A 6 3.59 8.78 3.45
N SER A 7 4.61 8.56 2.62
CA SER A 7 4.53 8.00 1.29
C SER A 7 4.23 6.50 1.22
N ILE A 8 4.47 5.66 2.24
CA ILE A 8 4.10 4.22 2.19
C ILE A 8 2.62 3.95 2.43
N PHE A 9 1.87 4.90 2.99
CA PHE A 9 0.42 4.79 3.21
C PHE A 9 -0.40 5.51 2.13
N LEU A 10 0.23 5.93 1.02
CA LEU A 10 -0.47 6.65 -0.04
C LEU A 10 -1.55 5.78 -0.69
N TRP A 11 -1.28 4.47 -0.83
CA TRP A 11 -2.25 3.51 -1.32
C TRP A 11 -3.49 3.43 -0.43
N SER A 12 -3.34 3.54 0.90
CA SER A 12 -4.46 3.47 1.84
C SER A 12 -5.22 4.79 1.98
N LYS A 13 -4.84 5.82 1.22
CA LYS A 13 -5.42 7.16 1.32
C LYS A 13 -6.79 7.26 0.64
N ASN A 14 -7.05 6.40 -0.34
CA ASN A 14 -8.33 6.32 -1.02
C ASN A 14 -8.76 4.86 -1.10
N ASP A 15 -9.92 4.54 -0.53
CA ASP A 15 -10.47 3.18 -0.49
C ASP A 15 -10.67 2.61 -1.89
N GLU A 16 -10.95 3.46 -2.89
CA GLU A 16 -11.09 3.02 -4.27
C GLU A 16 -9.79 2.50 -4.92
N TRP A 17 -8.62 2.78 -4.35
CA TRP A 17 -7.33 2.38 -4.90
C TRP A 17 -6.89 0.99 -4.47
N TRP A 18 -7.54 0.42 -3.46
CA TRP A 18 -7.17 -0.88 -2.93
C TRP A 18 -8.42 -1.67 -2.59
N ASP A 19 -8.31 -2.98 -2.62
CA ASP A 19 -9.39 -3.89 -2.28
C ASP A 19 -8.80 -5.09 -1.53
N TYR A 20 -9.64 -5.95 -0.99
CA TYR A 20 -9.21 -7.19 -0.37
C TYR A 20 -9.51 -8.35 -1.32
N ASP A 21 -8.46 -9.06 -1.71
CA ASP A 21 -8.59 -10.34 -2.38
C ASP A 21 -9.27 -11.37 -1.47
N GLU A 22 -9.77 -12.46 -2.04
CA GLU A 22 -10.42 -13.58 -1.33
C GLU A 22 -9.58 -14.15 -0.17
N ASN A 23 -8.26 -13.99 -0.22
CA ASN A 23 -7.33 -14.38 0.82
C ASN A 23 -7.15 -13.35 1.96
N GLY A 24 -7.94 -12.27 1.97
CA GLY A 24 -7.77 -11.13 2.89
C GLY A 24 -6.51 -10.32 2.62
N LYS A 25 -5.90 -10.46 1.43
CA LYS A 25 -4.71 -9.70 1.02
C LYS A 25 -5.13 -8.41 0.35
N VAL A 26 -4.52 -7.31 0.76
CA VAL A 26 -4.68 -6.04 0.04
C VAL A 26 -4.16 -6.22 -1.39
N ILE A 27 -4.99 -5.89 -2.35
CA ILE A 27 -4.66 -5.77 -3.77
C ILE A 27 -4.93 -4.33 -4.21
N LEU A 28 -4.19 -3.85 -5.21
CA LEU A 28 -4.46 -2.54 -5.80
C LEU A 28 -5.43 -2.70 -6.95
N THR A 29 -6.42 -1.83 -7.00
CA THR A 29 -7.38 -1.78 -8.10
C THR A 29 -6.79 -1.03 -9.30
N SER A 30 -7.39 -1.18 -10.48
CA SER A 30 -6.98 -0.39 -11.66
C SER A 30 -7.21 1.12 -11.51
N LYS A 31 -7.91 1.57 -10.46
CA LYS A 31 -8.08 2.99 -10.13
C LYS A 31 -6.86 3.57 -9.39
N ALA A 32 -5.97 2.71 -8.88
CA ALA A 32 -4.79 3.16 -8.17
C ALA A 32 -3.82 3.89 -9.11
N PRO A 33 -3.47 5.16 -8.82
CA PRO A 33 -2.44 5.86 -9.58
C PRO A 33 -1.06 5.21 -9.35
N LYS A 34 -0.12 5.47 -10.27
CA LYS A 34 1.26 4.93 -10.17
C LYS A 34 1.94 5.25 -8.84
N GLU A 35 1.60 6.38 -8.23
CA GLU A 35 2.10 6.79 -6.91
C GLU A 35 1.58 5.86 -5.79
N ALA A 36 0.30 5.47 -5.83
CA ALA A 36 -0.27 4.49 -4.92
C ALA A 36 0.39 3.11 -5.11
N VAL A 37 0.63 2.70 -6.36
CA VAL A 37 1.34 1.44 -6.66
C VAL A 37 2.76 1.42 -6.07
N LEU A 38 3.51 2.51 -6.26
CA LEU A 38 4.84 2.68 -5.68
C LEU A 38 4.81 2.62 -4.15
N SER A 39 3.83 3.27 -3.52
CA SER A 39 3.68 3.23 -2.06
C SER A 39 3.38 1.83 -1.52
N PHE A 40 2.49 1.09 -2.18
CA PHE A 40 2.11 -0.25 -1.77
C PHE A 40 3.27 -1.23 -1.92
N LYS A 41 4.08 -1.08 -2.98
CA LYS A 41 5.29 -1.88 -3.16
C LYS A 41 6.28 -1.66 -2.02
N LYS A 42 6.52 -0.40 -1.65
CA LYS A 42 7.38 -0.06 -0.50
C LYS A 42 6.81 -0.60 0.82
N TYR A 43 5.49 -0.53 1.01
CA TYR A 43 4.81 -1.08 2.18
C TYR A 43 5.02 -2.60 2.30
N LYS A 44 4.83 -3.35 1.21
CA LYS A 44 5.13 -4.80 1.18
C LYS A 44 6.59 -5.10 1.55
N GLU A 45 7.52 -4.37 0.95
CA GLU A 45 8.96 -4.56 1.23
C GLU A 45 9.30 -4.25 2.70
N HIS A 46 8.64 -3.24 3.30
CA HIS A 46 8.80 -2.93 4.72
C HIS A 46 8.21 -4.04 5.60
N MET A 47 7.01 -4.54 5.29
CA MET A 47 6.40 -5.64 6.03
C MET A 47 7.22 -6.94 5.97
N GLU A 48 7.83 -7.25 4.82
CA GLU A 48 8.73 -8.40 4.69
C GLU A 48 10.02 -8.23 5.51
N LYS A 49 10.58 -7.01 5.58
CA LYS A 49 11.77 -6.73 6.40
C LYS A 49 11.51 -6.71 7.90
N VAL A 50 10.27 -6.48 8.33
CA VAL A 50 9.87 -6.41 9.74
C VAL A 50 9.50 -7.81 10.28
N LYS A 51 9.49 -8.85 9.43
CA LYS A 51 9.25 -10.25 9.82
C LYS A 51 10.54 -10.96 10.22
#